data_AF-A0A5C7M7S0-F1
#
_entry.id   AF-A0A5C7M7S0-F1
#
_cell.length_a   1.000
_cell.length_b   1.000
_cell.length_c   1.000
_cell.angle_alpha   90.00
_cell.angle_beta   90.00
_cell.angle_gamma   90.00
#
_symmetry.space_group_name_H-M   'P 1'
#
loop_
_entity.id
_entity.type
_entity.pdbx_description
1 polymer ?
#
loop_
_entity_poly.entity_id
_entity_poly.type
_entity_poly.pdbx_seq_one_letter_code
_entity_poly.pdbx_strand_id
1 'polypeptide(L)'
;MMDLLHNDFEDSEEAFQSARTFWGKVFRWAIPLDSDPQFQVDYVRPSRDGNPIFSAIHVHSGDAVRIVQHKPSVLDEFDVDWWIYSTADGVPELVLSCCPSRQNLKEILWPIRTWISRRRVMELVPFGWNPSRAKRECLAAYRCGERKVNDGKRSFT
;
A
#
# COMPACT_ATOMS: atom_id res chain seq x y z
N MET A 1 -12.05 -11.54 -19.21
CA MET A 1 -11.62 -10.13 -19.04
C MET A 1 -11.74 -9.81 -17.56
N MET A 2 -10.63 -9.46 -16.92
CA MET A 2 -10.62 -9.13 -15.50
C MET A 2 -11.29 -7.79 -15.25
N ASP A 3 -12.03 -7.70 -14.15
CA ASP A 3 -12.71 -6.48 -13.73
C ASP A 3 -11.76 -5.72 -12.79
N LEU A 4 -10.73 -5.13 -13.40
CA LEU A 4 -9.70 -4.35 -12.71
C LEU A 4 -10.33 -3.10 -12.09
N LEU A 5 -9.94 -2.79 -10.87
CA LEU A 5 -10.49 -1.68 -10.12
C LEU A 5 -9.52 -0.49 -10.20
N HIS A 6 -9.98 0.62 -10.77
CA HIS A 6 -9.20 1.85 -10.87
C HIS A 6 -7.84 1.66 -11.57
N ASN A 7 -7.78 0.88 -12.66
CA ASN A 7 -6.54 0.69 -13.44
C ASN A 7 -6.04 1.99 -14.11
N ASP A 8 -6.91 2.98 -14.23
CA ASP A 8 -6.70 4.31 -14.77
C ASP A 8 -6.21 5.32 -13.72
N PHE A 9 -5.91 4.91 -12.49
CA PHE A 9 -5.55 5.84 -11.39
C PHE A 9 -4.35 6.75 -11.69
N GLU A 10 -3.48 6.37 -12.64
CA GLU A 10 -2.35 7.18 -13.08
C GLU A 10 -2.66 8.04 -14.30
N ASP A 11 -3.89 8.08 -14.81
CA ASP A 11 -4.23 8.77 -16.06
C ASP A 11 -4.71 10.21 -15.78
N SER A 12 -5.38 10.44 -14.65
CA SER A 12 -5.82 11.77 -14.21
C SER A 12 -5.83 11.92 -12.70
N GLU A 13 -5.87 13.17 -12.21
CA GLU A 13 -6.05 13.46 -10.79
C GLU A 13 -7.40 12.95 -10.27
N GLU A 14 -8.45 13.02 -11.10
CA GLU A 14 -9.78 12.52 -10.74
C GLU A 14 -9.77 11.00 -10.54
N ALA A 15 -9.13 10.25 -11.45
CA ALA A 15 -8.98 8.81 -11.32
C ALA A 15 -8.17 8.45 -10.07
N PHE A 16 -7.09 9.19 -9.79
CA PHE A 16 -6.30 9.03 -8.56
C PHE A 16 -7.15 9.23 -7.29
N GLN A 17 -7.92 10.32 -7.21
CA GLN A 17 -8.78 10.58 -6.05
C GLN A 17 -9.93 9.56 -5.92
N SER A 18 -10.47 9.08 -7.04
CA SER A 18 -11.46 8.01 -7.06
C SER A 18 -10.89 6.71 -6.46
N ALA A 19 -9.69 6.31 -6.89
CA ALA A 19 -8.97 5.16 -6.37
C ALA A 19 -8.61 5.31 -4.88
N ARG A 20 -8.13 6.48 -4.45
CA ARG A 20 -7.86 6.78 -3.04
C ARG A 20 -9.11 6.70 -2.18
N THR A 21 -10.23 7.23 -2.67
CA THR A 21 -11.54 7.14 -1.99
C THR A 21 -11.99 5.69 -1.85
N PHE A 22 -11.81 4.89 -2.90
CA PHE A 22 -12.08 3.46 -2.88
C PHE A 22 -11.25 2.75 -1.79
N TRP A 23 -9.94 2.99 -1.73
CA TRP A 23 -9.08 2.40 -0.71
C TRP A 23 -9.43 2.84 0.70
N GLY A 24 -9.83 4.10 0.90
CA GLY A 24 -10.37 4.57 2.18
C GLY A 24 -11.60 3.79 2.64
N LYS A 25 -12.51 3.43 1.70
CA LYS A 25 -13.68 2.58 2.01
C LYS A 25 -13.28 1.13 2.30
N VAL A 26 -12.42 0.54 1.47
CA VAL A 26 -11.91 -0.83 1.64
C VAL A 26 -11.21 -0.98 2.99
N PHE A 27 -10.35 -0.03 3.35
CA PHE A 27 -9.67 -0.01 4.64
C PHE A 27 -10.67 0.06 5.80
N ARG A 28 -11.67 0.94 5.74
CA ARG A 28 -12.73 1.00 6.77
C ARG A 28 -13.52 -0.30 6.89
N TRP A 29 -13.76 -1.02 5.80
CA TRP A 29 -14.40 -2.35 5.83
C TRP A 29 -13.50 -3.46 6.39
N ALA A 30 -12.19 -3.22 6.48
CA ALA A 30 -11.24 -4.11 7.12
C ALA A 30 -11.17 -3.91 8.64
N ILE A 31 -11.56 -2.73 9.15
CA ILE A 31 -11.58 -2.46 10.59
C ILE A 31 -12.76 -3.21 11.23
N PRO A 32 -12.54 -3.99 12.30
CA PRO A 32 -13.63 -4.61 13.04
C PRO A 32 -14.56 -3.54 13.64
N LEU A 33 -15.88 -3.76 13.62
CA LEU A 33 -16.88 -2.81 14.12
C LEU A 33 -16.67 -2.43 15.60
N ASP A 34 -16.11 -3.35 16.38
CA ASP A 34 -15.87 -3.19 17.81
C ASP A 34 -14.52 -2.51 18.13
N SER A 35 -13.74 -2.15 17.11
CA SER A 35 -12.46 -1.44 17.28
C SER A 35 -12.71 0.07 17.30
N ASP A 36 -12.15 0.78 18.28
CA ASP A 36 -12.09 2.24 18.27
C ASP A 36 -11.18 2.68 17.11
N PRO A 37 -11.71 3.25 16.01
CA PRO A 37 -10.96 3.45 14.78
C PRO A 37 -10.14 4.73 14.90
N GLN A 38 -9.17 4.76 15.80
CA GLN A 38 -8.23 5.88 15.91
C GLN A 38 -7.10 5.72 14.90
N PHE A 39 -7.46 5.64 13.61
CA PHE A 39 -6.51 5.66 12.51
C PHE A 39 -6.44 7.06 11.94
N GLN A 40 -5.23 7.62 11.92
CA GLN A 40 -4.94 8.79 11.10
C GLN A 40 -4.66 8.32 9.67
N VAL A 41 -5.55 8.71 8.75
CA VAL A 41 -5.37 8.47 7.30
C VAL A 41 -4.36 9.49 6.75
N ASP A 42 -3.68 9.12 5.66
CA ASP A 42 -2.66 9.91 4.97
C ASP A 42 -1.43 10.23 5.83
N TYR A 43 -1.06 9.30 6.71
CA TYR A 43 0.13 9.43 7.55
C TYR A 43 1.41 9.56 6.69
N VAL A 44 1.43 8.93 5.52
CA VAL A 44 2.33 9.24 4.39
C VAL A 44 1.49 9.87 3.30
N ARG A 45 1.91 11.04 2.82
CA ARG A 45 1.19 11.77 1.76
C ARG A 45 1.07 10.89 0.50
N PRO A 46 -0.16 10.58 0.06
CA PRO A 46 -0.35 9.85 -1.18
C PRO A 46 0.19 10.63 -2.38
N SER A 47 0.74 9.91 -3.36
CA SER A 47 1.17 10.51 -4.61
C SER A 47 1.02 9.53 -5.76
N ARG A 48 0.76 10.09 -6.94
CA ARG A 48 0.53 9.34 -8.18
C ARG A 48 1.79 8.63 -8.69
N ASP A 49 2.98 9.11 -8.36
CA ASP A 49 4.26 8.65 -8.94
C ASP A 49 4.96 7.55 -8.10
N GLY A 50 4.23 6.51 -7.71
CA GLY A 50 4.82 5.33 -7.02
C GLY A 50 5.01 5.48 -5.51
N ASN A 51 4.43 6.51 -4.92
CA ASN A 51 4.19 6.63 -3.48
C ASN A 51 2.78 6.09 -3.15
N PRO A 52 2.43 5.81 -1.90
CA PRO A 52 1.23 5.03 -1.65
C PRO A 52 -0.04 5.71 -2.14
N ILE A 53 -0.99 4.94 -2.66
CA ILE A 53 -2.32 5.46 -3.00
C ILE A 53 -3.19 5.67 -1.76
N PHE A 54 -2.86 4.94 -0.69
CA PHE A 54 -3.49 5.03 0.61
C PHE A 54 -2.49 4.70 1.72
N SER A 55 -2.59 5.43 2.82
CA SER A 55 -1.83 5.16 4.02
C SER A 55 -2.68 5.45 5.27
N ALA A 56 -2.50 4.67 6.33
CA ALA A 56 -3.10 4.94 7.63
C ALA A 56 -2.17 4.49 8.77
N ILE A 57 -2.19 5.20 9.89
CA ILE A 57 -1.46 4.82 11.11
C ILE A 57 -2.41 4.78 12.29
N HIS A 58 -2.33 3.74 13.11
CA HIS A 58 -3.07 3.67 14.35
C HIS A 58 -2.44 4.60 15.38
N VAL A 59 -3.19 5.59 15.87
CA VAL A 59 -2.67 6.68 16.72
C VAL A 59 -2.04 6.17 18.02
N HIS A 60 -2.59 5.10 18.62
CA HIS A 60 -2.11 4.61 19.92
C HIS A 60 -0.99 3.59 19.83
N SER A 61 -1.06 2.65 18.88
CA SER A 61 -0.06 1.58 18.78
C SER A 61 1.07 1.93 17.82
N GLY A 62 0.89 2.94 16.97
CA GLY A 62 1.79 3.27 15.89
C GLY A 62 1.69 2.31 14.70
N ASP A 63 0.91 1.24 14.75
CA ASP A 63 0.86 0.27 13.64
C ASP A 63 0.35 0.95 12.36
N ALA A 64 1.15 0.90 11.30
CA ALA A 64 0.86 1.56 10.04
C ALA A 64 0.43 0.56 8.95
N VAL A 65 -0.37 1.04 8.01
CA VAL A 65 -0.75 0.34 6.77
C VAL A 65 -0.49 1.25 5.60
N ARG A 66 0.11 0.70 4.55
CA ARG A 66 0.36 1.38 3.29
C ARG A 66 -0.05 0.50 2.14
N ILE A 67 -0.78 1.09 1.20
CA ILE A 67 -1.22 0.43 -0.02
C ILE A 67 -0.55 1.13 -1.20
N VAL A 68 0.19 0.34 -1.97
CA VAL A 68 0.83 0.72 -3.21
C VAL A 68 0.08 0.00 -4.33
N GLN A 69 -0.73 0.76 -5.06
CA GLN A 69 -1.41 0.24 -6.24
C GLN A 69 -0.50 0.43 -7.45
N HIS A 70 -0.41 -0.59 -8.30
CA HIS A 70 0.31 -0.52 -9.57
C HIS A 70 -0.60 -0.97 -10.72
N LYS A 71 -0.29 -0.51 -11.94
CA LYS A 71 -0.92 -1.03 -13.15
C LYS A 71 -0.42 -2.46 -13.40
N PRO A 72 -1.29 -3.38 -13.88
CA PRO A 72 -0.85 -4.72 -14.23
C PRO A 72 0.16 -4.67 -15.38
N SER A 73 1.20 -5.52 -15.33
CA SER A 73 2.18 -5.60 -16.42
C SER A 73 1.61 -6.36 -17.62
N VAL A 74 0.65 -7.25 -17.37
CA VAL A 74 -0.09 -8.03 -18.37
C VAL A 74 -1.59 -7.99 -18.04
N LEU A 75 -2.45 -7.92 -19.05
CA LEU A 75 -3.91 -7.76 -18.90
C LEU A 75 -4.62 -8.80 -18.00
N ASP A 76 -3.98 -9.95 -17.75
CA ASP A 76 -4.50 -11.04 -16.91
C ASP A 76 -3.60 -11.32 -15.68
N GLU A 77 -2.79 -10.36 -15.26
CA GLU A 77 -1.94 -10.49 -14.08
C GLU A 77 -2.69 -10.07 -12.80
N PHE A 78 -2.88 -11.04 -11.90
CA PHE A 78 -3.21 -10.78 -10.51
C PHE A 78 -1.92 -10.73 -9.72
N ASP A 79 -1.61 -9.58 -9.12
CA ASP A 79 -0.49 -9.47 -8.19
C ASP A 79 -0.95 -8.84 -6.89
N VAL A 80 -0.67 -9.54 -5.80
CA VAL A 80 -0.92 -9.11 -4.42
C VAL A 80 0.25 -9.60 -3.59
N ASP A 81 1.16 -8.70 -3.29
CA ASP A 81 2.29 -8.92 -2.41
C ASP A 81 2.12 -8.07 -1.15
N TRP A 82 2.56 -8.60 -0.01
CA TRP A 82 2.61 -7.82 1.22
C TRP A 82 3.79 -8.23 2.10
N TRP A 83 4.30 -7.27 2.87
CA TRP A 83 5.38 -7.50 3.81
C TRP A 83 5.29 -6.51 4.97
N ILE A 84 6.01 -6.81 6.04
CA ILE A 84 6.17 -5.90 7.17
C ILE A 84 7.47 -5.14 7.00
N TYR A 85 7.40 -3.82 7.08
CA TYR A 85 8.53 -2.92 7.08
C TYR A 85 8.59 -2.20 8.42
N SER A 86 9.79 -1.95 8.94
CA SER A 86 9.97 -1.06 10.09
C SER A 86 10.57 0.24 9.57
N THR A 87 9.90 1.35 9.83
CA THR A 87 10.44 2.67 9.51
C THR A 87 11.70 2.97 10.33
N ALA A 88 12.41 4.05 9.97
CA ALA A 88 13.58 4.50 10.73
C ALA A 88 13.26 4.77 12.22
N ASP A 89 12.03 5.20 12.51
CA ASP A 89 11.53 5.46 13.86
C ASP A 89 11.03 4.18 14.58
N GLY A 90 11.24 3.01 13.98
CA GLY A 90 10.84 1.72 14.54
C GLY A 90 9.33 1.44 14.42
N VAL A 91 8.58 2.28 13.72
CA VAL A 91 7.15 2.08 13.50
C VAL A 91 6.94 0.87 12.60
N PRO A 92 6.24 -0.18 13.07
CA PRO A 92 5.93 -1.33 12.25
C PRO A 92 4.82 -0.99 11.25
N GLU A 93 5.02 -1.39 10.01
CA GLU A 93 4.17 -1.04 8.88
C GLU A 93 3.86 -2.28 8.04
N LEU A 94 2.56 -2.55 7.80
CA LEU A 94 2.14 -3.43 6.72
C LEU A 94 2.17 -2.66 5.40
N VAL A 95 3.02 -3.11 4.47
CA VAL A 95 3.03 -2.62 3.10
C VAL A 95 2.37 -3.65 2.20
N LEU A 96 1.35 -3.22 1.45
CA LEU A 96 0.62 -4.03 0.49
C LEU A 96 0.82 -3.45 -0.91
N SER A 97 1.42 -4.23 -1.80
CA SER A 97 1.59 -3.92 -3.22
C SER A 97 0.59 -4.75 -4.02
N CYS A 98 -0.28 -4.11 -4.81
CA CYS A 98 -1.28 -4.88 -5.55
C CYS A 98 -1.79 -4.24 -6.83
N CYS A 99 -2.36 -5.09 -7.68
CA CYS A 99 -3.26 -4.74 -8.76
C CYS A 99 -4.69 -5.17 -8.37
N PRO A 100 -5.55 -4.25 -7.90
CA PRO A 100 -6.85 -4.62 -7.35
C PRO A 100 -7.84 -5.01 -8.46
N SER A 101 -8.60 -6.06 -8.20
CA SER A 101 -9.71 -6.54 -9.02
C SER A 101 -10.86 -6.98 -8.13
N ARG A 102 -12.06 -7.15 -8.68
CA ARG A 102 -13.18 -7.69 -7.89
C ARG A 102 -12.89 -9.10 -7.34
N GLN A 103 -12.05 -9.87 -8.03
CA GLN A 103 -11.72 -11.25 -7.71
C GLN A 103 -10.75 -11.35 -6.51
N ASN A 104 -9.73 -10.49 -6.44
CA ASN A 104 -8.68 -10.58 -5.42
C ASN A 104 -8.92 -9.67 -4.19
N LEU A 105 -10.02 -8.91 -4.13
CA LEU A 105 -10.30 -8.04 -2.98
C LEU A 105 -10.32 -8.80 -1.65
N LYS A 106 -10.76 -10.05 -1.64
CA LYS A 106 -10.74 -10.89 -0.41
C LYS A 106 -9.31 -11.19 0.05
N GLU A 107 -8.41 -11.45 -0.89
CA GLU A 107 -7.00 -11.73 -0.65
C GLU A 107 -6.27 -10.47 -0.14
N ILE A 108 -6.63 -9.30 -0.66
CA ILE A 108 -6.13 -7.99 -0.22
C ILE A 108 -6.64 -7.63 1.19
N LEU A 109 -7.91 -7.93 1.49
CA LEU A 109 -8.51 -7.63 2.79
C LEU A 109 -7.96 -8.49 3.92
N TRP A 110 -7.56 -9.73 3.62
CA TRP A 110 -7.06 -10.68 4.62
C TRP A 110 -5.82 -10.16 5.39
N PRO A 111 -4.72 -9.70 4.76
CA PRO A 111 -3.56 -9.19 5.47
C PRO A 111 -3.89 -7.90 6.24
N ILE A 112 -4.72 -7.00 5.70
CA ILE A 112 -5.14 -5.78 6.39
C ILE A 112 -5.91 -6.12 7.67
N ARG A 113 -6.90 -7.02 7.57
CA ARG A 113 -7.68 -7.48 8.73
C ARG A 113 -6.81 -8.17 9.76
N THR A 114 -5.90 -9.03 9.31
CA THR A 114 -4.98 -9.77 10.18
C THR A 114 -4.05 -8.81 10.92
N TRP A 115 -3.53 -7.81 10.23
CA TRP A 115 -2.68 -6.77 10.80
C TRP A 115 -3.40 -5.92 11.85
N ILE A 116 -4.59 -5.42 11.51
CA ILE A 116 -5.37 -4.56 12.42
C ILE A 116 -5.88 -5.34 13.63
N SER A 117 -6.30 -6.60 13.44
CA SER A 117 -6.90 -7.41 14.51
C SER A 117 -5.87 -8.04 15.46
N ARG A 118 -4.61 -8.20 15.04
CA ARG A 118 -3.57 -8.83 15.84
C ARG A 118 -2.53 -7.80 16.27
N ARG A 119 -2.55 -7.38 17.54
CA ARG A 119 -1.43 -6.63 18.17
C ARG A 119 -0.20 -7.53 18.39
N ARG A 120 0.43 -8.01 17.30
CA ARG A 120 1.61 -8.90 17.21
C ARG A 120 1.29 -10.40 17.26
N VAL A 121 1.01 -11.02 16.12
CA VAL A 121 1.62 -12.32 15.70
C VAL A 121 1.42 -12.44 14.18
N MET A 122 2.43 -12.04 13.41
CA MET A 122 2.71 -12.61 12.10
C MET A 122 4.20 -12.96 12.08
N GLU A 123 4.53 -14.15 12.58
CA GLU A 123 5.77 -14.81 12.16
C GLU A 123 5.66 -15.03 10.65
N LEU A 124 6.51 -14.33 9.92
CA LEU A 124 6.56 -14.28 8.47
C LEU A 124 6.91 -15.65 7.89
N VAL A 125 6.00 -16.29 7.17
CA VAL A 125 6.37 -17.05 5.97
C VAL A 125 5.19 -17.11 4.99
N PRO A 126 5.32 -16.60 3.77
CA PRO A 126 4.48 -17.04 2.68
C PRO A 126 5.09 -18.31 2.07
N PHE A 127 4.25 -19.29 1.78
CA PHE A 127 4.58 -20.46 0.96
C PHE A 127 5.24 -19.99 -0.35
N GLY A 128 6.54 -20.27 -0.53
CA GLY A 128 7.26 -20.05 -1.78
C GLY A 128 7.81 -18.63 -2.07
N TRP A 129 7.74 -17.69 -1.12
CA TRP A 129 8.18 -16.31 -1.36
C TRP A 129 9.71 -16.14 -1.27
N ASN A 130 10.30 -15.49 -2.28
CA ASN A 130 11.72 -15.09 -2.26
C ASN A 130 11.83 -13.59 -1.93
N PRO A 131 12.04 -13.22 -0.64
CA PRO A 131 12.11 -11.82 -0.18
C PRO A 131 13.19 -11.00 -0.87
N SER A 132 14.14 -11.64 -1.56
CA SER A 132 15.25 -10.98 -2.23
C SER A 132 14.84 -10.26 -3.52
N ARG A 133 13.75 -10.66 -4.19
CA ARG A 133 13.33 -10.08 -5.48
C ARG A 133 12.41 -8.87 -5.29
N ALA A 134 11.31 -9.04 -4.57
CA ALA A 134 10.36 -7.97 -4.26
C ALA A 134 11.03 -6.80 -3.50
N LYS A 135 11.93 -7.10 -2.53
CA LYS A 135 12.70 -6.08 -1.81
C LYS A 135 13.62 -5.29 -2.74
N ARG A 136 14.22 -5.91 -3.75
CA ARG A 136 15.09 -5.22 -4.73
C ARG A 136 14.29 -4.33 -5.66
N GLU A 137 13.14 -4.80 -6.14
CA GLU A 137 12.29 -4.06 -7.08
C GLU A 137 11.58 -2.88 -6.38
N CYS A 138 11.06 -3.07 -5.16
CA CYS A 138 10.49 -1.98 -4.36
C CYS A 138 11.54 -0.97 -3.87
N LEU A 139 12.72 -1.41 -3.41
CA LEU A 139 13.81 -0.46 -3.06
C LEU A 139 14.32 0.30 -4.27
N ALA A 140 14.33 -0.32 -5.47
CA ALA A 140 14.70 0.36 -6.71
C ALA A 140 13.67 1.42 -7.09
N ALA A 141 12.36 1.12 -7.01
CA ALA A 141 11.29 2.08 -7.25
C ALA A 141 11.34 3.26 -6.26
N TYR A 142 11.50 2.96 -4.95
CA TYR A 142 11.59 3.97 -3.90
C TYR A 142 12.82 4.89 -4.06
N ARG A 143 14.01 4.31 -4.33
CA ARG A 143 15.24 5.09 -4.59
C ARG A 143 15.15 5.92 -5.89
N CYS A 144 14.41 5.45 -6.89
CA CYS A 144 14.20 6.19 -8.13
C CYS A 144 13.31 7.42 -7.91
N GLY A 145 12.28 7.29 -7.06
CA GLY A 145 11.44 8.41 -6.62
C GLY A 145 12.22 9.47 -5.83
N GLU A 146 13.05 9.07 -4.86
CA GLU A 146 13.88 10.01 -4.08
C GLU A 146 14.92 10.74 -4.94
N ARG A 147 15.48 10.08 -5.97
CA ARG A 147 16.45 10.70 -6.88
C ARG A 147 15.81 11.81 -7.72
N LYS A 148 14.59 11.59 -8.24
CA LYS A 148 13.83 12.62 -8.97
C LYS A 148 13.46 13.82 -8.11
N VAL A 149 13.13 13.62 -6.83
CA VAL A 149 12.84 14.72 -5.88
C VAL A 149 14.09 15.56 -5.57
N ASN A 150 15.27 14.94 -5.55
CA ASN A 150 16.53 15.63 -5.27
C ASN A 150 17.14 16.33 -6.50
N ASP A 151 16.97 15.76 -7.70
CA ASP A 151 17.43 16.41 -8.94
C ASP A 151 16.57 17.63 -9.32
N GLY A 152 15.31 17.69 -8.90
CA GLY A 152 14.45 18.87 -9.05
C GLY A 152 14.73 20.03 -8.09
N LYS A 153 15.63 19.86 -7.10
CA LYS A 153 15.97 20.90 -6.10
C LYS A 153 17.36 21.53 -6.28
N ARG A 154 18.10 21.17 -7.33
CA ARG A 154 19.40 21.79 -7.67
C ARG A 154 19.32 22.57 -8.97
N SER A 155 18.67 23.73 -8.93
CA SER A 155 18.91 24.84 -9.86
C SER A 155 18.19 26.06 -9.30
N PHE A 156 18.90 26.90 -8.54
CA PHE A 156 18.72 28.35 -8.41
C PHE A 156 19.65 28.85 -7.30
N THR A 157 20.91 29.08 -7.68
CA THR A 157 21.76 30.21 -7.24
C THR A 157 22.89 30.33 -8.24
#